data_AF-A0A938RMQ4-F1
#
_entry.id   AF-A0A938RMQ4-F1
#
_cell.length_a   1.000
_cell.length_b   1.000
_cell.length_c   1.000
_cell.angle_alpha   90.00
_cell.angle_beta   90.00
_cell.angle_gamma   90.00
#
_symmetry.space_group_name_H-M   'P 1'
#
loop_
_entity.id
_entity.type
_entity.pdbx_description
1 polymer ?
#
loop_
_entity_poly.entity_id
_entity_poly.type
_entity_poly.pdbx_seq_one_letter_code
_entity_poly.pdbx_strand_id
1 'polypeptide(L)'
;MSFSVLRPLIHLLVFMALAGSAAAQDVTLRWYPAAGSAVAGYKAYIARSGPGPLVAAAIDLGRPAAGSDGVVSVRLRGVDRTAPLLSIEMTSYDSLGRESARSNRVLLTGDRETVSEPGWSADFEDSADESRYPGFLDYRGAFAIRGLSDGNLVVGSPVPANDGLSVSRFVGAQSSGWAPYELEGRIMVLLGSTASGVALRASAYLNAGFLLGGDGAGEFALDQLGKPELTCAGSPSTGVRISRGRWYRFRLRHTAPGGVARLRAKIWRPAEIEPSRWQADCWTDVPAASDTGAFALYQAGSGITYWDDLVVRTVTGTYSQPPSL
;
A
#
# COMPACT_ATOMS: atom_id res chain seq x y z
N MET A 1 -75.85 -10.12 -0.78
CA MET A 1 -74.68 -10.12 -1.68
C MET A 1 -73.77 -9.00 -1.24
N SER A 2 -72.70 -9.32 -0.52
CA SER A 2 -71.75 -8.34 0.04
C SER A 2 -70.41 -8.54 -0.67
N PHE A 3 -69.97 -7.54 -1.43
CA PHE A 3 -68.68 -7.58 -2.12
C PHE A 3 -67.60 -7.06 -1.19
N SER A 4 -66.71 -7.97 -0.78
CA SER A 4 -65.52 -7.67 -0.01
C SER A 4 -64.42 -7.17 -0.96
N VAL A 5 -63.96 -5.94 -0.75
CA VAL A 5 -62.89 -5.30 -1.54
C VAL A 5 -61.54 -5.73 -0.97
N LEU A 6 -60.84 -6.63 -1.67
CA LEU A 6 -59.45 -6.95 -1.38
C LEU A 6 -58.55 -5.79 -1.82
N ARG A 7 -57.82 -5.19 -0.87
CA ARG A 7 -56.69 -4.27 -1.15
C ARG A 7 -55.42 -5.09 -1.35
N PRO A 8 -54.60 -4.84 -2.39
CA PRO A 8 -53.25 -5.38 -2.44
C PRO A 8 -52.33 -4.56 -1.54
N LEU A 9 -51.70 -5.24 -0.58
CA LEU A 9 -50.61 -4.72 0.24
C LEU A 9 -49.32 -4.87 -0.58
N ILE A 10 -48.83 -3.79 -1.19
CA ILE A 10 -47.52 -3.77 -1.87
C ILE A 10 -46.46 -3.58 -0.78
N HIS A 11 -45.69 -4.63 -0.48
CA HIS A 11 -44.45 -4.51 0.28
C HIS A 11 -43.31 -4.22 -0.71
N LEU A 12 -42.92 -2.95 -0.81
CA LEU A 12 -41.69 -2.54 -1.49
C LEU A 12 -40.52 -2.82 -0.54
N LEU A 13 -39.87 -3.97 -0.71
CA LEU A 13 -38.63 -4.30 -0.03
C LEU A 13 -37.46 -3.68 -0.82
N VAL A 14 -36.95 -2.54 -0.38
CA VAL A 14 -35.75 -1.93 -0.95
C VAL A 14 -34.54 -2.67 -0.39
N PHE A 15 -34.01 -3.64 -1.13
CA PHE A 15 -32.63 -4.08 -0.95
C PHE A 15 -31.73 -2.95 -1.43
N MET A 16 -31.21 -2.14 -0.50
CA MET A 16 -29.95 -1.45 -0.73
C MET A 16 -28.86 -2.52 -0.71
N ALA A 17 -28.68 -3.21 -1.85
CA ALA A 17 -27.42 -3.87 -2.11
C ALA A 17 -26.38 -2.74 -2.16
N LEU A 18 -25.55 -2.66 -1.11
CA LEU A 18 -24.26 -2.00 -1.20
C LEU A 18 -23.54 -2.67 -2.37
N ALA A 19 -23.65 -2.08 -3.55
CA ALA A 19 -22.81 -2.44 -4.68
C ALA A 19 -21.40 -1.99 -4.29
N GLY A 20 -20.71 -2.85 -3.52
CA GLY A 20 -19.29 -2.73 -3.31
C GLY A 20 -18.70 -2.62 -4.71
N SER A 21 -18.06 -1.49 -5.00
CA SER A 21 -17.52 -1.20 -6.31
C SER A 21 -16.61 -2.35 -6.71
N ALA A 22 -17.10 -3.24 -7.57
CA ALA A 22 -16.27 -4.19 -8.28
C ALA A 22 -15.38 -3.31 -9.16
N ALA A 23 -14.19 -2.99 -8.66
CA ALA A 23 -13.22 -2.23 -9.41
C ALA A 23 -12.76 -3.13 -10.55
N ALA A 24 -13.48 -3.08 -11.67
CA ALA A 24 -13.05 -3.60 -12.95
C ALA A 24 -11.65 -3.05 -13.22
N GLN A 25 -10.65 -3.93 -13.22
CA GLN A 25 -9.28 -3.55 -13.56
C GLN A 25 -8.96 -4.00 -14.98
N ASP A 26 -8.08 -3.24 -15.62
CA ASP A 26 -7.56 -3.56 -16.95
C ASP A 26 -6.30 -4.40 -16.80
N VAL A 27 -6.24 -5.55 -17.47
CA VAL A 27 -5.05 -6.40 -17.58
C VAL A 27 -4.51 -6.27 -18.99
N THR A 28 -3.21 -5.98 -19.14
CA THR A 28 -2.56 -5.99 -20.46
C THR A 28 -1.78 -7.29 -20.64
N LEU A 29 -2.17 -8.10 -21.62
CA LEU A 29 -1.45 -9.29 -22.04
C LEU A 29 -0.45 -8.93 -23.13
N ARG A 30 0.79 -9.38 -22.99
CA ARG A 30 1.85 -9.21 -24.00
C ARG A 30 2.45 -10.56 -24.35
N TRP A 31 2.60 -10.85 -25.64
CA TRP A 31 3.20 -12.10 -26.12
C TRP A 31 3.84 -11.93 -27.50
N TYR A 32 4.78 -12.81 -27.82
CA TYR A 32 5.27 -12.95 -29.19
C TYR A 32 4.31 -13.86 -29.97
N PRO A 33 3.80 -13.44 -31.14
CA PRO A 33 2.88 -14.24 -31.92
C PRO A 33 3.57 -15.50 -32.44
N ALA A 34 2.81 -16.59 -32.60
CA ALA A 34 3.36 -17.80 -33.21
C ALA A 34 3.75 -17.51 -34.67
N ALA A 35 4.92 -18.00 -35.08
CA ALA A 35 5.38 -17.87 -36.46
C ALA A 35 4.55 -18.78 -37.38
N GLY A 36 3.80 -18.19 -38.31
CA GLY A 36 3.03 -18.93 -39.31
C GLY A 36 1.83 -18.15 -39.85
N SER A 37 1.53 -18.32 -41.14
CA SER A 37 0.36 -17.68 -41.78
C SER A 37 -0.98 -18.26 -41.34
N ALA A 38 -0.96 -19.43 -40.67
CA ALA A 38 -2.15 -20.19 -40.30
C ALA A 38 -2.91 -19.65 -39.06
N VAL A 39 -2.34 -18.70 -38.30
CA VAL A 39 -3.01 -18.15 -37.12
C VAL A 39 -4.05 -17.12 -37.53
N ALA A 40 -5.32 -17.43 -37.31
CA ALA A 40 -6.45 -16.53 -37.53
C ALA A 40 -6.74 -15.63 -36.32
N GLY A 41 -6.34 -16.03 -35.10
CA GLY A 41 -6.43 -15.20 -33.90
C GLY A 41 -6.02 -15.92 -32.61
N TYR A 42 -6.38 -15.31 -31.47
CA TYR A 42 -6.04 -15.78 -30.13
C TYR A 42 -7.26 -15.74 -29.19
N LYS A 43 -7.29 -16.65 -28.22
CA LYS A 43 -8.26 -16.63 -27.13
C LYS A 43 -7.52 -16.58 -25.79
N ALA A 44 -8.08 -15.86 -24.83
CA ALA A 44 -7.65 -15.89 -23.43
C ALA A 44 -8.70 -16.57 -22.55
N TYR A 45 -8.23 -17.23 -21.51
CA TYR A 45 -9.03 -17.90 -20.51
C TYR A 45 -8.63 -17.36 -19.16
N ILE A 46 -9.58 -16.75 -18.45
CA ILE A 46 -9.34 -16.15 -17.13
C ILE A 46 -10.29 -16.79 -16.14
N ALA A 47 -9.73 -17.41 -15.10
CA ALA A 47 -10.49 -17.96 -13.99
C ALA A 47 -9.69 -17.87 -12.70
N ARG A 48 -10.35 -18.18 -11.58
CA ARG A 48 -9.65 -18.47 -10.32
C ARG A 48 -8.67 -19.62 -10.54
N SER A 49 -7.49 -19.50 -9.96
CA SER A 49 -6.47 -20.55 -10.07
C SER A 49 -6.92 -21.85 -9.40
N GLY A 50 -6.61 -22.98 -10.02
CA GLY A 50 -6.95 -24.32 -9.55
C GLY A 50 -6.14 -25.40 -10.29
N PRO A 51 -6.20 -26.67 -9.86
CA PRO A 51 -5.48 -27.76 -10.53
C PRO A 51 -6.08 -28.06 -11.92
N GLY A 52 -5.23 -28.50 -12.86
CA GLY A 52 -5.65 -28.82 -14.23
C GLY A 52 -5.98 -27.58 -15.09
N PRO A 53 -6.34 -27.72 -16.37
CA PRO A 53 -6.60 -26.61 -17.29
C PRO A 53 -7.70 -25.65 -16.82
N LEU A 54 -7.66 -24.37 -17.24
CA LEU A 54 -8.68 -23.40 -16.83
C LEU A 54 -10.04 -23.70 -17.47
N VAL A 55 -11.04 -23.93 -16.62
CA VAL A 55 -12.44 -24.03 -17.02
C VAL A 55 -13.07 -22.63 -16.98
N ALA A 56 -12.90 -21.90 -18.08
CA ALA A 56 -13.45 -20.56 -18.28
C ALA A 56 -14.03 -20.42 -19.68
N ALA A 57 -15.02 -19.54 -19.84
CA ALA A 57 -15.42 -19.08 -21.16
C ALA A 57 -14.22 -18.40 -21.85
N ALA A 58 -14.02 -18.70 -23.13
CA ALA A 58 -12.97 -18.07 -23.91
C ALA A 58 -13.33 -16.59 -24.18
N ILE A 59 -12.34 -15.72 -24.02
CA ILE A 59 -12.39 -14.33 -24.47
C ILE A 59 -11.64 -14.29 -25.81
N ASP A 60 -12.35 -14.03 -26.89
CA ASP A 60 -11.75 -13.87 -28.22
C ASP A 60 -10.99 -12.53 -28.29
N LEU A 61 -9.71 -12.61 -28.62
CA LEU A 61 -8.82 -11.45 -28.75
C LEU A 61 -8.61 -11.05 -30.22
N GLY A 62 -9.14 -11.84 -31.16
CA GLY A 62 -8.89 -11.68 -32.59
C GLY A 62 -7.42 -11.86 -32.95
N ARG A 63 -6.96 -11.13 -33.98
CA ARG A 63 -5.56 -11.12 -34.43
C ARG A 63 -4.99 -9.71 -34.32
N PRO A 64 -4.59 -9.27 -33.12
CA PRO A 64 -4.04 -7.94 -32.94
C PRO A 64 -2.71 -7.83 -33.68
N ALA A 65 -2.45 -6.67 -34.28
CA ALA A 65 -1.19 -6.41 -34.95
C ALA A 65 -0.05 -6.41 -33.92
N ALA A 66 1.10 -6.99 -34.29
CA ALA A 66 2.31 -6.89 -33.50
C ALA A 66 2.86 -5.45 -33.58
N GLY A 67 3.44 -4.97 -32.48
CA GLY A 67 4.21 -3.73 -32.46
C GLY A 67 5.49 -3.84 -33.28
N SER A 68 6.24 -2.73 -33.37
CA SER A 68 7.56 -2.71 -34.03
C SER A 68 8.60 -3.59 -33.35
N ASP A 69 8.37 -3.98 -32.10
CA ASP A 69 9.15 -4.95 -31.31
C ASP A 69 8.75 -6.41 -31.58
N GLY A 70 7.77 -6.64 -32.46
CA GLY A 70 7.21 -7.97 -32.74
C GLY A 70 6.30 -8.51 -31.63
N VAL A 71 5.99 -7.72 -30.60
CA VAL A 71 5.14 -8.12 -29.48
C VAL A 71 3.69 -7.72 -29.76
N VAL A 72 2.76 -8.65 -29.56
CA VAL A 72 1.33 -8.38 -29.55
C VAL A 72 0.92 -7.94 -28.15
N SER A 73 0.08 -6.91 -28.05
CA SER A 73 -0.42 -6.39 -26.77
C SER A 73 -1.93 -6.22 -26.83
N VAL A 74 -2.66 -6.80 -25.86
CA VAL A 74 -4.12 -6.66 -25.75
C VAL A 74 -4.51 -6.30 -24.33
N ARG A 75 -5.38 -5.29 -24.20
CA ARG A 75 -5.94 -4.87 -22.92
C ARG A 75 -7.30 -5.54 -22.69
N LEU A 76 -7.38 -6.38 -21.68
CA LEU A 76 -8.61 -7.00 -21.18
C LEU A 76 -9.21 -6.10 -20.12
N ARG A 77 -10.46 -5.66 -20.33
CA ARG A 77 -11.19 -4.82 -19.39
C ARG A 77 -12.10 -5.67 -18.53
N GLY A 78 -12.40 -5.20 -17.31
CA GLY A 78 -13.38 -5.87 -16.45
C GLY A 78 -12.87 -7.16 -15.83
N VAL A 79 -11.56 -7.35 -15.74
CA VAL A 79 -11.01 -8.53 -15.08
C VAL A 79 -11.27 -8.42 -13.58
N ASP A 80 -11.97 -9.39 -13.02
CA ASP A 80 -12.28 -9.46 -11.59
C ASP A 80 -11.03 -9.85 -10.77
N ARG A 81 -10.16 -8.85 -10.54
CA ARG A 81 -8.97 -9.01 -9.69
C ARG A 81 -9.30 -9.06 -8.19
N THR A 82 -10.58 -9.18 -7.83
CA THR A 82 -10.94 -9.48 -6.45
C THR A 82 -10.65 -10.94 -6.10
N ALA A 83 -10.59 -11.86 -7.07
CA ALA A 83 -10.12 -13.21 -6.78
C ALA A 83 -8.65 -13.19 -6.28
N PRO A 84 -8.32 -13.90 -5.18
CA PRO A 84 -6.99 -13.83 -4.57
C PRO A 84 -5.88 -14.30 -5.52
N LEU A 85 -6.20 -15.26 -6.39
CA LEU A 85 -5.31 -15.73 -7.45
C LEU A 85 -6.15 -16.05 -8.69
N LEU A 86 -5.96 -15.26 -9.73
CA LEU A 86 -6.42 -15.55 -11.08
C LEU A 86 -5.32 -16.27 -11.85
N SER A 87 -5.72 -17.04 -12.84
CA SER A 87 -4.84 -17.67 -13.81
C SER A 87 -5.29 -17.29 -15.19
N ILE A 88 -4.31 -17.04 -16.06
CA ILE A 88 -4.51 -16.77 -17.47
C ILE A 88 -3.79 -17.84 -18.28
N GLU A 89 -4.52 -18.44 -19.21
CA GLU A 89 -4.00 -19.28 -20.27
C GLU A 89 -4.46 -18.73 -21.62
N MET A 90 -3.69 -19.00 -22.66
CA MET A 90 -4.00 -18.56 -24.01
C MET A 90 -3.94 -19.73 -25.00
N THR A 91 -4.70 -19.62 -26.07
CA THR A 91 -4.58 -20.44 -27.27
C THR A 91 -4.49 -19.54 -28.50
N SER A 92 -3.89 -20.04 -29.57
CA SER A 92 -4.13 -19.52 -30.92
C SER A 92 -5.20 -20.36 -31.61
N TYR A 93 -5.85 -19.83 -32.63
CA TYR A 93 -6.79 -20.59 -33.47
C TYR A 93 -6.60 -20.32 -34.96
N ASP A 94 -6.96 -21.29 -35.80
CA ASP A 94 -6.90 -21.21 -37.26
C ASP A 94 -8.19 -20.66 -37.90
N SER A 95 -8.25 -20.56 -39.23
CA SER A 95 -9.43 -20.04 -39.93
C SER A 95 -10.69 -20.91 -39.79
N LEU A 96 -10.55 -22.15 -39.31
CA LEU A 96 -11.65 -23.07 -38.99
C LEU A 96 -12.04 -23.00 -37.50
N GLY A 97 -11.38 -22.13 -36.72
CA GLY A 97 -11.62 -22.00 -35.28
C GLY A 97 -11.00 -23.11 -34.43
N ARG A 98 -10.13 -23.95 -34.99
CA ARG A 98 -9.45 -25.01 -34.23
C ARG A 98 -8.35 -24.39 -33.39
N GLU A 99 -8.37 -24.69 -32.09
CA GLU A 99 -7.44 -24.12 -31.13
C GLU A 99 -6.16 -24.95 -30.97
N SER A 100 -5.06 -24.27 -30.67
CA SER A 100 -3.82 -24.89 -30.22
C SER A 100 -3.96 -25.51 -28.83
N ALA A 101 -2.90 -26.19 -28.37
CA ALA A 101 -2.73 -26.45 -26.95
C ALA A 101 -2.68 -25.13 -26.14
N ARG A 102 -3.03 -25.21 -24.85
CA ARG A 102 -2.92 -24.09 -23.91
C ARG A 102 -1.47 -23.67 -23.73
N SER A 103 -1.25 -22.37 -23.63
CA SER A 103 0.02 -21.78 -23.22
C SER A 103 0.40 -22.21 -21.80
N ASN A 104 1.61 -21.86 -21.39
CA ASN A 104 1.96 -21.82 -19.97
C ASN A 104 0.97 -20.92 -19.23
N ARG A 105 0.68 -21.30 -17.98
CA ARG A 105 -0.21 -20.55 -17.11
C ARG A 105 0.50 -19.34 -16.53
N VAL A 106 -0.09 -18.17 -16.71
CA VAL A 106 0.30 -16.94 -16.02
C VAL A 106 -0.58 -16.77 -14.79
N LEU A 107 0.04 -16.55 -13.63
CA LEU A 107 -0.69 -16.25 -12.41
C LEU A 107 -0.85 -14.73 -12.26
N LEU A 108 -2.09 -14.29 -12.13
CA LEU A 108 -2.41 -12.93 -11.73
C LEU A 108 -2.87 -12.97 -10.28
N THR A 109 -2.03 -12.54 -9.37
CA THR A 109 -2.44 -12.32 -8.00
C THR A 109 -3.46 -11.18 -7.99
N GLY A 110 -4.59 -11.38 -7.31
CA GLY A 110 -5.49 -10.25 -7.03
C GLY A 110 -4.77 -9.29 -6.10
N ASP A 111 -5.04 -7.99 -6.23
CA ASP A 111 -4.50 -6.98 -5.31
C ASP A 111 -5.27 -7.01 -3.97
N ARG A 112 -5.41 -8.19 -3.37
CA ARG A 112 -6.04 -8.38 -2.06
C ARG A 112 -4.97 -8.58 -1.03
N GLU A 113 -4.43 -7.45 -0.62
CA GLU A 113 -3.81 -7.36 0.68
C GLU A 113 -4.90 -7.33 1.74
N THR A 114 -4.79 -8.21 2.72
CA THR A 114 -5.58 -8.16 3.94
C THR A 114 -4.73 -7.57 5.04
N VAL A 115 -5.33 -6.66 5.79
CA VAL A 115 -4.71 -6.06 6.97
C VAL A 115 -5.30 -6.77 8.18
N SER A 116 -4.45 -7.22 9.11
CA SER A 116 -4.91 -7.86 10.34
C SER A 116 -5.52 -6.87 11.32
N GLU A 117 -6.04 -7.39 12.43
CA GLU A 117 -6.24 -6.62 13.65
C GLU A 117 -4.92 -5.99 14.16
N PRO A 118 -4.97 -4.95 15.02
CA PRO A 118 -3.77 -4.35 15.60
C PRO A 118 -2.93 -5.43 16.28
N GLY A 119 -1.68 -5.58 15.84
CA GLY A 119 -0.69 -6.38 16.57
C GLY A 119 -0.03 -5.59 17.69
N TRP A 120 0.00 -4.26 17.55
CA TRP A 120 0.48 -3.32 18.55
C TRP A 120 -0.19 -1.96 18.35
N SER A 121 -0.45 -1.25 19.45
CA SER A 121 -0.95 0.12 19.43
C SER A 121 -0.47 0.92 20.64
N ALA A 122 -0.38 2.24 20.49
CA ALA A 122 -0.13 3.17 21.58
C ALA A 122 -0.78 4.54 21.28
N ASP A 123 -1.67 4.97 22.17
CA ASP A 123 -2.28 6.30 22.28
C ASP A 123 -1.65 7.14 23.41
N PHE A 124 -0.73 6.54 24.19
CA PHE A 124 0.11 7.18 25.20
C PHE A 124 -0.61 7.78 26.43
N GLU A 125 -1.93 7.79 26.48
CA GLU A 125 -2.75 8.41 27.55
C GLU A 125 -2.54 7.78 28.95
N ASP A 126 -2.05 6.54 29.02
CA ASP A 126 -1.72 5.87 30.29
C ASP A 126 -0.28 6.16 30.78
N SER A 127 0.45 7.03 30.10
CA SER A 127 1.86 7.32 30.42
C SER A 127 2.00 8.48 31.40
N ALA A 128 3.16 8.61 32.04
CA ALA A 128 3.49 9.82 32.78
C ALA A 128 4.07 10.89 31.84
N ASP A 129 3.71 12.16 32.05
CA ASP A 129 4.36 13.26 31.34
C ASP A 129 5.88 13.25 31.60
N GLU A 130 6.64 13.70 30.60
CA GLU A 130 8.10 13.68 30.54
C GLU A 130 8.77 12.30 30.61
N SER A 131 8.02 11.21 30.74
CA SER A 131 8.57 9.86 30.80
C SER A 131 9.01 9.34 29.43
N ARG A 132 9.89 8.33 29.41
CA ARG A 132 10.19 7.58 28.19
C ARG A 132 9.14 6.51 27.98
N TYR A 133 8.64 6.37 26.75
CA TYR A 133 7.73 5.27 26.44
C TYR A 133 8.48 3.94 26.33
N PRO A 134 8.04 2.87 27.02
CA PRO A 134 8.68 1.56 26.94
C PRO A 134 8.75 1.02 25.51
N GLY A 135 9.86 0.34 25.18
CA GLY A 135 10.06 -0.28 23.88
C GLY A 135 10.60 0.65 22.79
N PHE A 136 10.86 1.93 23.08
CA PHE A 136 11.60 2.81 22.18
C PHE A 136 13.08 2.88 22.55
N LEU A 137 13.94 2.80 21.53
CA LEU A 137 15.38 3.00 21.63
C LEU A 137 15.76 4.28 20.90
N ASP A 138 16.21 5.27 21.67
CA ASP A 138 16.60 6.57 21.15
C ASP A 138 18.04 6.58 20.63
N TYR A 139 18.24 7.21 19.49
CA TYR A 139 19.52 7.56 18.92
C TYR A 139 19.63 9.08 18.78
N ARG A 140 20.64 9.66 19.44
CA ARG A 140 20.92 11.11 19.46
C ARG A 140 19.73 11.97 19.88
N GLY A 141 18.87 11.44 20.75
CA GLY A 141 17.70 12.13 21.25
C GLY A 141 17.25 11.62 22.60
N ALA A 142 16.27 12.33 23.18
CA ALA A 142 15.54 11.94 24.37
C ALA A 142 14.06 12.11 24.07
N PHE A 143 13.52 11.20 23.25
CA PHE A 143 12.10 11.19 22.97
C PHE A 143 11.36 10.85 24.27
N ALA A 144 10.27 11.54 24.50
CA ALA A 144 9.53 11.39 25.74
C ALA A 144 8.08 11.79 25.54
N ILE A 145 7.25 11.31 26.46
CA ILE A 145 5.86 11.69 26.55
C ILE A 145 5.77 13.18 26.89
N ARG A 146 4.81 13.85 26.27
CA ARG A 146 4.54 15.28 26.43
C ARG A 146 3.06 15.50 26.60
N GLY A 147 2.69 16.16 27.70
CA GLY A 147 1.36 16.72 27.87
C GLY A 147 1.15 17.93 26.95
N LEU A 148 0.07 17.88 26.17
CA LEU A 148 -0.40 19.02 25.39
C LEU A 148 -1.41 19.84 26.21
N SER A 149 -1.65 21.08 25.78
CA SER A 149 -2.54 22.00 26.49
C SER A 149 -4.02 21.55 26.49
N ASP A 150 -4.38 20.62 25.61
CA ASP A 150 -5.71 20.00 25.56
C ASP A 150 -5.84 18.76 26.46
N GLY A 151 -4.77 18.40 27.17
CA GLY A 151 -4.71 17.26 28.08
C GLY A 151 -4.23 15.96 27.47
N ASN A 152 -4.06 15.88 26.13
CA ASN A 152 -3.58 14.67 25.47
C ASN A 152 -2.10 14.43 25.78
N LEU A 153 -1.72 13.16 25.91
CA LEU A 153 -0.34 12.72 26.03
C LEU A 153 0.17 12.21 24.69
N VAL A 154 1.32 12.71 24.24
CA VAL A 154 1.89 12.34 22.94
C VAL A 154 3.37 12.01 23.04
N VAL A 155 3.92 11.24 22.11
CA VAL A 155 5.37 11.12 21.99
C VAL A 155 5.91 12.38 21.32
N GLY A 156 6.76 13.12 22.02
CA GLY A 156 7.48 14.26 21.49
C GLY A 156 8.95 13.95 21.20
N SER A 157 9.45 14.51 20.12
CA SER A 157 10.89 14.58 19.88
C SER A 157 11.56 15.45 20.95
N PRO A 158 12.85 15.23 21.23
CA PRO A 158 13.62 16.19 22.01
C PRO A 158 13.67 17.52 21.28
N VAL A 159 13.87 18.63 22.01
CA VAL A 159 14.44 19.85 21.42
C VAL A 159 15.94 19.56 21.29
N PRO A 160 16.46 19.22 20.10
CA PRO A 160 17.86 18.84 20.02
C PRO A 160 18.71 20.11 20.17
N ALA A 161 19.82 20.00 20.90
CA ALA A 161 20.76 21.11 21.05
C ALA A 161 21.45 21.51 19.73
N ASN A 162 21.33 20.66 18.69
CA ASN A 162 22.05 20.77 17.42
C ASN A 162 21.11 20.39 16.25
N ASP A 163 21.44 20.79 15.02
CA ASP A 163 20.67 20.47 13.80
C ASP A 163 20.74 18.99 13.33
N GLY A 164 21.06 18.06 14.23
CA GLY A 164 21.24 16.65 13.91
C GLY A 164 19.95 15.87 13.75
N LEU A 165 20.07 14.67 13.17
CA LEU A 165 19.00 13.66 13.13
C LEU A 165 18.85 12.99 14.51
N SER A 166 17.66 13.10 15.09
CA SER A 166 17.19 12.36 16.26
C SER A 166 16.24 11.26 15.80
N VAL A 167 16.40 10.05 16.32
CA VAL A 167 15.60 8.88 15.93
C VAL A 167 15.17 8.13 17.18
N SER A 168 13.94 7.62 17.19
CA SER A 168 13.44 6.70 18.20
C SER A 168 12.89 5.46 17.52
N ARG A 169 13.60 4.34 17.64
CA ARG A 169 13.23 3.06 17.00
C ARG A 169 12.40 2.21 17.96
N PHE A 170 11.27 1.69 17.50
CA PHE A 170 10.47 0.77 18.30
C PHE A 170 11.07 -0.65 18.28
N VAL A 171 11.60 -1.08 19.42
CA VAL A 171 12.23 -2.39 19.68
C VAL A 171 11.42 -3.24 20.68
N GLY A 172 10.13 -2.94 20.86
CA GLY A 172 9.24 -3.73 21.69
C GLY A 172 9.04 -5.16 21.17
N ALA A 173 8.35 -5.98 21.97
CA ALA A 173 8.14 -7.38 21.66
C ALA A 173 7.53 -7.56 20.24
N GLN A 174 8.02 -8.57 19.52
CA GLN A 174 7.61 -8.94 18.16
C GLN A 174 7.95 -7.93 17.05
N SER A 175 8.52 -6.76 17.37
CA SER A 175 8.79 -5.75 16.34
C SER A 175 9.80 -6.21 15.28
N SER A 176 10.75 -7.07 15.63
CA SER A 176 11.71 -7.64 14.68
C SER A 176 11.08 -8.59 13.65
N GLY A 177 9.91 -9.15 13.94
CA GLY A 177 9.20 -10.10 13.07
C GLY A 177 8.19 -9.47 12.12
N TRP A 178 7.95 -8.15 12.20
CA TRP A 178 6.94 -7.50 11.35
C TRP A 178 7.41 -7.42 9.89
N ALA A 179 6.82 -8.27 9.05
CA ALA A 179 6.94 -8.21 7.60
C ALA A 179 5.93 -9.14 6.93
N PRO A 180 5.16 -8.69 5.94
CA PRO A 180 4.74 -7.31 5.63
C PRO A 180 3.91 -6.65 6.74
N TYR A 181 3.85 -5.31 6.77
CA TYR A 181 3.05 -4.60 7.76
C TYR A 181 2.63 -3.18 7.32
N GLU A 182 1.69 -2.64 8.07
CA GLU A 182 1.13 -1.30 7.96
C GLU A 182 1.30 -0.56 9.29
N LEU A 183 1.75 0.69 9.21
CA LEU A 183 1.83 1.63 10.33
C LEU A 183 0.82 2.75 10.08
N GLU A 184 0.04 3.06 11.11
CA GLU A 184 -0.90 4.18 11.15
C GLU A 184 -0.61 5.05 12.36
N GLY A 185 -1.07 6.29 12.29
CA GLY A 185 -1.12 7.18 13.44
C GLY A 185 -1.30 8.63 13.05
N ARG A 186 -0.92 9.51 13.96
CA ARG A 186 -0.96 10.96 13.77
C ARG A 186 0.43 11.57 13.95
N ILE A 187 0.69 12.64 13.20
CA ILE A 187 1.91 13.44 13.29
C ILE A 187 1.58 14.92 13.28
N MET A 188 2.28 15.70 14.11
CA MET A 188 2.23 17.15 14.13
C MET A 188 3.64 17.72 14.16
N VAL A 189 3.99 18.50 13.13
CA VAL A 189 5.26 19.22 13.07
C VAL A 189 5.03 20.63 13.60
N LEU A 190 5.69 21.04 14.69
CA LEU A 190 5.49 22.37 15.27
C LEU A 190 6.35 23.42 14.56
N LEU A 191 7.62 23.54 14.90
CA LEU A 191 8.52 24.61 14.46
C LEU A 191 9.95 24.06 14.37
N GLY A 192 10.81 24.71 13.60
CA GLY A 192 12.26 24.48 13.59
C GLY A 192 12.77 23.17 12.97
N SER A 193 11.90 22.20 12.70
CA SER A 193 12.33 20.92 12.14
C SER A 193 12.62 21.07 10.64
N THR A 194 13.78 20.60 10.20
CA THR A 194 14.17 20.55 8.79
C THR A 194 13.71 19.27 8.11
N ALA A 195 13.42 18.21 8.87
CA ALA A 195 12.71 17.03 8.38
C ALA A 195 12.04 16.29 9.54
N SER A 196 10.84 15.75 9.35
CA SER A 196 10.15 14.95 10.36
C SER A 196 9.25 13.90 9.73
N GLY A 197 9.11 12.77 10.39
CA GLY A 197 8.28 11.69 9.85
C GLY A 197 8.32 10.39 10.65
N VAL A 198 7.95 9.33 9.96
CA VAL A 198 8.06 7.94 10.42
C VAL A 198 8.86 7.14 9.40
N ALA A 199 9.56 6.12 9.86
CA ALA A 199 10.29 5.21 9.00
C ALA A 199 9.85 3.77 9.22
N LEU A 200 9.61 3.04 8.13
CA LEU A 200 9.48 1.59 8.15
C LEU A 200 10.83 0.97 7.92
N ARG A 201 10.97 -0.27 8.40
CA ARG A 201 12.20 -1.04 8.25
C ARG A 201 13.43 -0.26 8.74
N ALA A 202 13.28 0.46 9.85
CA ALA A 202 14.31 1.34 10.37
C ALA A 202 15.43 0.54 11.05
N SER A 203 16.68 0.79 10.66
CA SER A 203 17.84 0.35 11.43
C SER A 203 18.02 1.20 12.70
N ALA A 204 18.85 0.73 13.65
CA ALA A 204 19.10 1.44 14.92
C ALA A 204 19.63 2.89 14.75
N TYR A 205 20.26 3.19 13.61
CA TYR A 205 20.85 4.50 13.31
C TYR A 205 20.16 5.21 12.15
N LEU A 206 19.05 4.66 11.66
CA LEU A 206 18.36 5.11 10.45
C LEU A 206 19.27 5.25 9.22
N ASN A 207 20.40 4.55 9.18
CA ASN A 207 21.27 4.49 8.00
C ASN A 207 20.65 3.65 6.86
N ALA A 208 19.55 2.96 7.15
CA ALA A 208 18.68 2.29 6.19
C ALA A 208 17.25 2.34 6.72
N GLY A 209 16.30 2.56 5.82
CA GLY A 209 14.87 2.59 6.12
C GLY A 209 14.08 3.26 5.02
N PHE A 210 12.77 3.13 5.11
CA PHE A 210 11.79 3.71 4.19
C PHE A 210 11.01 4.79 4.91
N LEU A 211 11.12 6.03 4.47
CA LEU A 211 10.59 7.16 5.22
C LEU A 211 9.29 7.65 4.61
N LEU A 212 8.38 8.06 5.48
CA LEU A 212 7.33 9.00 5.16
C LEU A 212 7.56 10.23 6.02
N GLY A 213 7.85 11.34 5.38
CA GLY A 213 8.02 12.62 6.06
C GLY A 213 8.21 13.74 5.06
N GLY A 214 8.52 14.93 5.55
CA GLY A 214 8.83 16.06 4.69
C GLY A 214 9.71 17.05 5.41
N ASP A 215 10.27 17.98 4.65
CA ASP A 215 10.92 19.14 5.24
C ASP A 215 9.88 20.06 5.90
N GLY A 216 10.28 20.88 6.86
CA GLY A 216 9.36 21.66 7.70
C GLY A 216 8.45 22.69 6.99
N ALA A 217 8.50 22.79 5.65
CA ALA A 217 7.57 23.57 4.82
C ALA A 217 7.11 22.84 3.53
N GLY A 218 7.63 21.65 3.27
CA GLY A 218 7.43 20.88 2.05
C GLY A 218 6.18 20.00 2.08
N GLU A 219 6.17 19.04 1.19
CA GLU A 219 5.13 18.00 1.11
C GLU A 219 5.61 16.75 1.83
N PHE A 220 4.67 15.98 2.39
CA PHE A 220 5.00 14.63 2.82
C PHE A 220 5.30 13.77 1.60
N ALA A 221 6.44 13.10 1.61
CA ALA A 221 6.90 12.23 0.53
C ALA A 221 7.48 10.93 1.08
N LEU A 222 7.49 9.91 0.21
CA LEU A 222 8.25 8.68 0.42
C LEU A 222 9.71 8.92 0.06
N ASP A 223 10.62 8.41 0.88
CA ASP A 223 12.06 8.46 0.63
C ASP A 223 12.74 7.16 1.10
N GLN A 224 13.98 6.94 0.69
CA GLN A 224 14.82 5.82 1.11
C GLN A 224 16.20 6.31 1.57
N LEU A 225 16.56 6.02 2.82
CA LEU A 225 17.89 6.39 3.32
C LEU A 225 18.97 5.42 2.86
N GLY A 226 20.10 6.00 2.41
CA GLY A 226 21.36 5.29 2.18
C GLY A 226 21.42 4.42 0.91
N LYS A 227 20.50 4.59 -0.04
CA LYS A 227 20.28 3.69 -1.19
C LYS A 227 19.80 4.46 -2.42
N PRO A 228 19.76 3.84 -3.63
CA PRO A 228 19.23 4.50 -4.83
C PRO A 228 17.79 4.97 -4.64
N GLU A 229 17.39 5.93 -5.47
CA GLU A 229 16.06 6.55 -5.48
C GLU A 229 14.95 5.51 -5.67
N LEU A 230 13.83 5.73 -4.96
CA LEU A 230 12.63 4.91 -5.11
C LEU A 230 12.07 5.04 -6.54
N THR A 231 11.63 3.93 -7.14
CA THR A 231 10.86 3.99 -8.39
C THR A 231 9.38 4.10 -8.04
N CYS A 232 8.65 5.07 -8.59
CA CYS A 232 7.26 5.32 -8.23
C CYS A 232 6.32 5.24 -9.44
N ALA A 233 5.06 4.87 -9.21
CA ALA A 233 4.00 4.89 -10.24
C ALA A 233 3.64 6.32 -10.72
N GLY A 234 4.21 7.33 -10.07
CA GLY A 234 4.06 8.74 -10.37
C GLY A 234 5.09 9.50 -9.55
N SER A 235 4.63 10.22 -8.53
CA SER A 235 5.50 10.96 -7.61
C SER A 235 5.68 10.22 -6.29
N PRO A 236 6.85 10.33 -5.62
CA PRO A 236 6.99 9.94 -4.22
C PRO A 236 6.23 10.88 -3.26
N SER A 237 5.82 12.08 -3.71
CA SER A 237 5.03 13.01 -2.91
C SER A 237 3.58 12.55 -2.74
N THR A 238 3.02 12.80 -1.56
CA THR A 238 1.59 12.66 -1.26
C THR A 238 0.75 13.85 -1.74
N GLY A 239 1.39 14.95 -2.13
CA GLY A 239 0.75 16.22 -2.48
C GLY A 239 0.21 17.01 -1.28
N VAL A 240 0.38 16.51 -0.05
CA VAL A 240 -0.08 17.18 1.17
C VAL A 240 1.04 18.02 1.75
N ARG A 241 0.87 19.34 1.74
CA ARG A 241 1.82 20.28 2.34
C ARG A 241 1.74 20.32 3.86
N ILE A 242 2.90 20.34 4.50
CA ILE A 242 3.06 20.45 5.94
C ILE A 242 2.66 21.86 6.37
N SER A 243 1.62 21.94 7.20
CA SER A 243 1.23 23.15 7.91
C SER A 243 1.62 22.99 9.36
N ARG A 244 2.55 23.84 9.82
CA ARG A 244 3.07 23.83 11.19
C ARG A 244 1.95 23.94 12.23
N GLY A 245 2.09 23.22 13.34
CA GLY A 245 1.09 23.19 14.41
C GLY A 245 -0.23 22.53 14.03
N ARG A 246 -0.24 21.71 12.96
CA ARG A 246 -1.42 20.94 12.55
C ARG A 246 -1.13 19.46 12.65
N TRP A 247 -2.09 18.73 13.19
CA TRP A 247 -2.14 17.28 13.13
C TRP A 247 -2.48 16.79 11.73
N TYR A 248 -1.87 15.67 11.36
CA TYR A 248 -2.16 14.88 10.17
C TYR A 248 -2.31 13.42 10.58
N ARG A 249 -3.26 12.71 9.97
CA ARG A 249 -3.33 11.25 10.03
C ARG A 249 -2.52 10.68 8.87
N PHE A 250 -1.79 9.61 9.12
CA PHE A 250 -1.06 8.90 8.08
C PHE A 250 -1.36 7.40 8.11
N ARG A 251 -1.18 6.77 6.95
CA ARG A 251 -1.08 5.32 6.79
C ARG A 251 0.08 5.03 5.86
N LEU A 252 0.98 4.18 6.30
CA LEU A 252 2.20 3.79 5.59
C LEU A 252 2.30 2.27 5.56
N ARG A 253 2.41 1.69 4.37
CA ARG A 253 2.41 0.25 4.17
C ARG A 253 3.69 -0.21 3.49
N HIS A 254 4.29 -1.26 4.03
CA HIS A 254 5.42 -1.97 3.44
C HIS A 254 5.05 -3.42 3.14
N THR A 255 5.24 -3.82 1.88
CA THR A 255 5.05 -5.18 1.38
C THR A 255 6.23 -5.60 0.52
N ALA A 256 6.65 -6.86 0.57
CA ALA A 256 7.80 -7.33 -0.20
C ALA A 256 7.52 -8.63 -0.99
N PRO A 257 6.49 -8.67 -1.87
CA PRO A 257 6.21 -9.85 -2.68
C PRO A 257 7.37 -10.12 -3.65
N GLY A 258 7.81 -11.37 -3.75
CA GLY A 258 8.85 -11.76 -4.71
C GLY A 258 10.21 -11.08 -4.50
N GLY A 259 10.47 -10.52 -3.30
CA GLY A 259 11.73 -9.86 -2.96
C GLY A 259 11.82 -8.37 -3.32
N VAL A 260 10.81 -7.80 -3.99
CA VAL A 260 10.75 -6.36 -4.29
C VAL A 260 9.94 -5.65 -3.22
N ALA A 261 10.56 -4.71 -2.51
CA ALA A 261 9.87 -3.91 -1.51
C ALA A 261 8.99 -2.86 -2.19
N ARG A 262 7.73 -2.78 -1.78
CA ARG A 262 6.76 -1.78 -2.20
C ARG A 262 6.28 -0.99 -0.99
N LEU A 263 6.27 0.31 -1.15
CA LEU A 263 5.90 1.31 -0.17
C LEU A 263 4.71 2.09 -0.67
N ARG A 264 3.71 2.25 0.18
CA ARG A 264 2.57 3.12 -0.12
C ARG A 264 2.26 4.00 1.05
N ALA A 265 2.01 5.26 0.76
CA ALA A 265 1.65 6.24 1.77
C ALA A 265 0.40 7.00 1.36
N LYS A 266 -0.37 7.35 2.37
CA LYS A 266 -1.36 8.40 2.30
C LYS A 266 -1.41 9.16 3.61
N ILE A 267 -1.72 10.42 3.51
CA ILE A 267 -1.79 11.36 4.61
C ILE A 267 -2.94 12.34 4.38
N TRP A 268 -3.63 12.71 5.44
CA TRP A 268 -4.79 13.59 5.37
C TRP A 268 -4.98 14.33 6.69
N ARG A 269 -5.70 15.46 6.67
CA ARG A 269 -6.00 16.18 7.91
C ARG A 269 -7.09 15.45 8.71
N PRO A 270 -7.14 15.58 10.05
CA PRO A 270 -8.12 14.87 10.88
C PRO A 270 -9.59 15.09 10.51
N ALA A 271 -9.93 16.26 9.95
CA ALA A 271 -11.29 16.59 9.50
C ALA A 271 -11.60 16.16 8.06
N GLU A 272 -10.60 15.67 7.32
CA GLU A 272 -10.75 15.19 5.95
C GLU A 272 -11.07 13.70 5.94
N ILE A 273 -11.78 13.27 4.89
CA ILE A 273 -12.02 11.85 4.63
C ILE A 273 -10.69 11.23 4.19
N GLU A 274 -10.37 10.07 4.75
CA GLU A 274 -9.19 9.28 4.34
C GLU A 274 -9.21 9.03 2.82
N PRO A 275 -8.11 9.30 2.10
CA PRO A 275 -8.04 9.03 0.67
C PRO A 275 -8.32 7.55 0.36
N SER A 276 -9.24 7.31 -0.58
CA SER A 276 -9.59 5.96 -1.03
C SER A 276 -8.48 5.31 -1.87
N ARG A 277 -7.54 6.12 -2.38
CA ARG A 277 -6.34 5.69 -3.13
C ARG A 277 -5.08 6.06 -2.36
N TRP A 278 -4.01 5.30 -2.60
CA TRP A 278 -2.67 5.67 -2.16
C TRP A 278 -2.20 6.91 -2.92
N GLN A 279 -1.66 7.90 -2.20
CA GLN A 279 -1.18 9.13 -2.81
C GLN A 279 0.25 8.97 -3.35
N ALA A 280 1.08 8.22 -2.62
CA ALA A 280 2.40 7.80 -3.07
C ALA A 280 2.48 6.27 -3.10
N ASP A 281 3.07 5.73 -4.16
CA ASP A 281 3.20 4.29 -4.43
C ASP A 281 4.51 4.02 -5.16
N CYS A 282 5.47 3.47 -4.42
CA CYS A 282 6.84 3.31 -4.86
C CYS A 282 7.37 1.90 -4.55
N TRP A 283 8.46 1.53 -5.20
CA TRP A 283 9.12 0.25 -5.04
C TRP A 283 10.64 0.36 -5.19
N THR A 284 11.32 -0.63 -4.64
CA THR A 284 12.78 -0.79 -4.72
C THR A 284 13.12 -2.28 -4.73
N ASP A 285 14.14 -2.65 -5.49
CA ASP A 285 14.74 -3.97 -5.48
C ASP A 285 15.79 -4.13 -4.38
N VAL A 286 16.11 -3.02 -3.69
CA VAL A 286 17.04 -3.06 -2.56
C VAL A 286 16.41 -3.90 -1.45
N PRO A 287 17.04 -5.03 -1.07
CA PRO A 287 16.52 -5.85 0.00
C PRO A 287 16.50 -5.02 1.30
N ALA A 288 15.37 -5.05 2.01
CA ALA A 288 15.30 -4.48 3.33
C ALA A 288 16.32 -5.18 4.24
N ALA A 289 17.02 -4.42 5.10
CA ALA A 289 17.99 -5.02 5.99
C ALA A 289 17.36 -6.13 6.85
N SER A 290 18.11 -7.19 7.16
CA SER A 290 17.58 -8.39 7.82
C SER A 290 17.06 -8.13 9.25
N ASP A 291 17.50 -7.06 9.91
CA ASP A 291 17.11 -6.66 11.27
C ASP A 291 16.09 -5.50 11.29
N THR A 292 15.03 -5.53 10.47
CA THR A 292 14.21 -4.32 10.30
C THR A 292 12.71 -4.53 10.31
N GLY A 293 12.13 -5.38 11.16
CA GLY A 293 10.66 -5.32 11.33
C GLY A 293 10.16 -4.01 11.96
N ALA A 294 10.99 -3.36 12.77
CA ALA A 294 10.67 -2.15 13.52
C ALA A 294 10.34 -0.92 12.64
N PHE A 295 9.46 -0.05 13.16
CA PHE A 295 9.35 1.33 12.70
C PHE A 295 10.20 2.26 13.58
N ALA A 296 10.43 3.48 13.11
CA ALA A 296 11.04 4.55 13.89
C ALA A 296 10.30 5.88 13.71
N LEU A 297 10.39 6.73 14.73
CA LEU A 297 10.04 8.15 14.68
C LEU A 297 11.34 8.92 14.43
N TYR A 298 11.31 9.95 13.61
CA TYR A 298 12.52 10.73 13.36
C TYR A 298 12.26 12.22 13.19
N GLN A 299 13.27 13.00 13.55
CA GLN A 299 13.34 14.43 13.34
C GLN A 299 14.77 14.85 13.00
N ALA A 300 14.94 15.73 12.02
CA ALA A 300 16.14 16.54 11.82
C ALA A 300 15.89 18.03 12.11
N GLY A 301 16.95 18.75 12.48
CA GLY A 301 16.90 20.17 12.84
C GLY A 301 16.50 20.42 14.29
N SER A 302 16.52 21.68 14.72
CA SER A 302 16.23 22.13 16.10
C SER A 302 14.74 22.17 16.49
N GLY A 303 13.89 21.46 15.73
CA GLY A 303 12.45 21.53 15.89
C GLY A 303 11.83 20.66 16.97
N ILE A 304 10.49 20.68 16.99
CA ILE A 304 9.66 19.76 17.77
C ILE A 304 8.62 19.13 16.85
N THR A 305 8.45 17.82 16.98
CA THR A 305 7.43 17.03 16.31
C THR A 305 6.80 16.09 17.33
N TYR A 306 5.49 15.89 17.19
CA TYR A 306 4.72 14.98 18.01
C TYR A 306 4.12 13.86 17.18
N TRP A 307 3.99 12.70 17.81
CA TRP A 307 3.34 11.51 17.27
C TRP A 307 2.35 10.96 18.27
N ASP A 308 1.25 10.41 17.75
CA ASP A 308 0.15 9.90 18.56
C ASP A 308 -0.65 8.82 17.80
N ASP A 309 -1.52 8.07 18.49
CA ASP A 309 -2.39 7.01 17.96
C ASP A 309 -1.65 5.99 17.07
N LEU A 310 -0.45 5.58 17.46
CA LEU A 310 0.36 4.69 16.64
C LEU A 310 -0.24 3.29 16.65
N VAL A 311 -0.43 2.71 15.46
CA VAL A 311 -0.97 1.35 15.30
C VAL A 311 -0.16 0.59 14.27
N VAL A 312 0.23 -0.64 14.61
CA VAL A 312 0.89 -1.57 13.68
C VAL A 312 -0.01 -2.77 13.40
N ARG A 313 -0.19 -3.08 12.12
CA ARG A 313 -0.97 -4.23 11.64
C ARG A 313 -0.13 -5.06 10.68
N THR A 314 -0.24 -6.37 10.77
CA THR A 314 0.37 -7.25 9.75
C THR A 314 -0.41 -7.16 8.46
N VAL A 315 0.29 -7.26 7.33
CA VAL A 315 -0.30 -7.29 6.01
C VAL A 315 -0.02 -8.65 5.39
N THR A 316 -1.06 -9.33 4.93
CA THR A 316 -0.92 -10.60 4.21
C THR A 316 -1.52 -10.50 2.81
N GLY A 317 -1.20 -11.47 1.97
CA GLY A 317 -1.58 -11.47 0.57
C GLY A 317 -0.42 -11.12 -0.35
N THR A 318 -0.73 -11.07 -1.64
CA THR A 318 0.23 -10.84 -2.71
C THR A 318 -0.19 -9.63 -3.51
N TYR A 319 0.77 -8.81 -3.90
CA TYR A 319 0.54 -7.76 -4.87
C TYR A 319 1.27 -8.12 -6.17
N SER A 320 0.67 -7.82 -7.32
CA SER A 320 1.35 -7.93 -8.59
C SER A 320 2.37 -6.80 -8.71
N GLN A 321 3.67 -7.10 -8.75
CA GLN A 321 4.68 -6.09 -9.08
C GLN A 321 4.24 -5.30 -10.31
N PRO A 322 4.41 -3.96 -10.36
CA PRO A 322 4.15 -3.22 -11.59
C PRO A 322 4.97 -3.86 -12.70
N PRO A 323 4.45 -3.95 -13.94
CA PRO A 323 5.26 -4.41 -15.06
C PRO A 323 6.57 -3.62 -15.06
N SER A 324 7.71 -4.32 -15.09
CA SER A 324 9.03 -3.69 -15.17
C SER A 324 8.99 -2.62 -16.26
N LEU A 325 9.21 -1.36 -15.86
CA LEU A 325 9.31 -0.22 -16.77
C LEU A 325 10.56 -0.37 -17.65
#